data_AF-A0A8H6IDS7-F1
#
_entry.id   AF-A0A8H6IDS7-F1
#
_cell.length_a   1.000
_cell.length_b   1.000
_cell.length_c   1.000
_cell.angle_alpha   90.00
_cell.angle_beta   90.00
_cell.angle_gamma   90.00
#
_symmetry.space_group_name_H-M   'P 1'
#
loop_
_entity.id
_entity.type
_entity.pdbx_description
1 polymer ?
#
loop_
_entity_poly.entity_id
_entity_poly.type
_entity_poly.pdbx_seq_one_letter_code
_entity_poly.pdbx_strand_id
1 'polypeptide(L)'
;MAQSQPDVHSIRITSQGKIKNWVSFALNSFQENPDLPLAFHTISPKVSKGKKDAKKLASSAALVPRLLTVVEIVKREYLRDLATRRSPRMKGLHQYNEIGTLEDTEDTKEEKAEGGADEEQERAKKIVEAVSGKNHVRQTQTPFMRVTLSTCELPHLEAAGATYQPPTTRKLSKSAKARAAKRRRREEGEEAAERGTAEQAQGSADSNAEEHEDGDRMVES
;
A
#
# COMPACT_ATOMS: atom_id res chain seq x y z
N MET A 1 -12.64 21.25 13.63
CA MET A 1 -11.40 21.15 12.85
C MET A 1 -11.76 20.48 11.52
N ALA A 2 -11.68 21.19 10.40
CA ALA A 2 -11.94 20.62 9.09
C ALA A 2 -10.76 19.72 8.71
N GLN A 3 -10.97 18.40 8.69
CA GLN A 3 -9.95 17.48 8.21
C GLN A 3 -9.88 17.64 6.68
N SER A 4 -8.78 18.21 6.18
CA SER A 4 -8.48 18.21 4.75
C SER A 4 -8.47 16.75 4.29
N GLN A 5 -9.30 16.42 3.29
CA GLN A 5 -9.28 15.09 2.67
C GLN A 5 -7.83 14.79 2.25
N PRO A 6 -7.27 13.63 2.64
CA PRO A 6 -5.90 13.31 2.25
C PRO A 6 -5.83 13.26 0.74
N ASP A 7 -4.81 13.90 0.17
CA ASP A 7 -4.57 13.83 -1.27
C ASP A 7 -4.37 12.36 -1.64
N VAL A 8 -5.23 11.83 -2.52
CA VAL A 8 -5.12 10.44 -3.01
C VAL A 8 -4.51 10.47 -4.39
N HIS A 9 -3.38 9.80 -4.57
CA HIS A 9 -2.76 9.70 -5.87
C HIS A 9 -3.51 8.65 -6.73
N SER A 10 -4.07 9.08 -7.85
CA SER A 10 -4.97 8.24 -8.67
C SER A 10 -4.28 7.71 -9.94
N ILE A 11 -4.33 6.41 -10.15
CA ILE A 11 -3.75 5.69 -11.29
C ILE A 11 -4.84 4.97 -12.07
N ARG A 12 -4.96 5.30 -13.35
CA ARG A 12 -5.86 4.59 -14.26
C ARG A 12 -5.21 3.31 -14.81
N ILE A 13 -5.90 2.18 -14.66
CA ILE A 13 -5.56 0.94 -15.34
C ILE A 13 -6.13 0.99 -16.77
N THR A 14 -5.29 0.65 -17.75
CA THR A 14 -5.66 0.63 -19.18
C THR A 14 -5.33 -0.71 -19.82
N SER A 15 -5.90 -0.99 -20.99
CA SER A 15 -5.61 -2.22 -21.72
C SER A 15 -4.15 -2.29 -22.21
N GLN A 16 -3.60 -1.15 -22.64
CA GLN A 16 -2.27 -1.06 -23.26
C GLN A 16 -1.13 -0.81 -22.26
N GLY A 17 -1.42 -0.36 -21.03
CA GLY A 17 -0.37 -0.08 -20.05
C GLY A 17 0.30 -1.34 -19.53
N LYS A 18 1.61 -1.28 -19.24
CA LYS A 18 2.39 -2.44 -18.74
C LYS A 18 2.21 -2.60 -17.22
N ILE A 19 1.84 -3.80 -16.77
CA ILE A 19 1.65 -4.13 -15.34
C ILE A 19 2.88 -3.75 -14.51
N LYS A 20 4.07 -4.10 -15.00
CA LYS A 20 5.34 -3.82 -14.32
C LYS A 20 5.50 -2.34 -13.97
N ASN A 21 5.08 -1.44 -14.86
CA ASN A 21 5.24 0.00 -14.64
C ASN A 21 4.35 0.49 -13.49
N TRP A 22 3.09 0.06 -13.43
CA TRP A 22 2.19 0.42 -12.32
C TRP A 22 2.68 -0.16 -10.99
N VAL A 23 3.18 -1.39 -11.01
CA VAL A 23 3.72 -2.04 -9.80
C VAL A 23 4.96 -1.31 -9.30
N SER A 24 5.94 -1.05 -10.17
CA SER A 24 7.16 -0.31 -9.79
C SER A 24 6.84 1.08 -9.28
N PHE A 25 5.95 1.81 -9.96
CA PHE A 25 5.51 3.13 -9.50
C PHE A 25 4.88 3.07 -8.10
N ALA A 26 3.97 2.11 -7.87
CA ALA A 26 3.29 1.97 -6.59
C ALA A 26 4.25 1.65 -5.44
N LEU A 27 5.18 0.71 -5.66
CA LEU A 27 6.17 0.34 -4.66
C LEU A 27 7.10 1.52 -4.32
N ASN A 28 7.51 2.32 -5.31
CA ASN A 28 8.29 3.53 -5.08
C ASN A 28 7.48 4.58 -4.32
N SER A 29 6.20 4.78 -4.69
CA SER A 29 5.32 5.72 -4.01
C SER A 29 5.17 5.42 -2.52
N PHE A 30 5.02 4.15 -2.12
CA PHE A 30 4.93 3.79 -0.70
C PHE A 30 6.26 3.91 0.06
N GLN A 31 7.39 3.97 -0.65
CA GLN A 31 8.70 4.21 -0.04
C GLN A 31 8.98 5.69 0.14
N GLU A 32 8.64 6.50 -0.87
CA GLU A 32 8.88 7.94 -0.88
C GLU A 32 7.84 8.69 -0.06
N ASN A 33 6.56 8.29 -0.15
CA ASN A 33 5.41 8.96 0.46
C ASN A 33 4.51 7.93 1.16
N PRO A 34 4.90 7.39 2.33
CA PRO A 34 4.17 6.32 2.99
C PRO A 34 2.76 6.73 3.43
N ASP A 35 2.54 8.02 3.71
CA ASP A 35 1.27 8.56 4.17
C ASP A 35 0.29 8.89 3.03
N LEU A 36 0.74 8.84 1.77
CA LEU A 36 -0.07 9.17 0.61
C LEU A 36 -0.78 7.91 0.07
N PRO A 37 -2.11 7.82 0.15
CA PRO A 37 -2.84 6.67 -0.37
C PRO A 37 -2.78 6.63 -1.90
N LEU A 38 -2.80 5.41 -2.46
CA LEU A 38 -2.75 5.17 -3.89
C LEU A 38 -4.04 4.51 -4.37
N ALA A 39 -4.79 5.19 -5.24
CA ALA A 39 -6.02 4.67 -5.82
C ALA A 39 -5.80 4.15 -7.24
N PHE A 40 -6.13 2.88 -7.49
CA PHE A 40 -6.16 2.31 -8.82
C PHE A 40 -7.61 2.20 -9.31
N HIS A 41 -7.90 2.64 -10.54
CA HIS A 41 -9.29 2.64 -11.03
C HIS A 41 -9.42 2.29 -12.52
N THR A 42 -10.62 1.89 -12.92
CA THR A 42 -11.00 1.59 -14.32
C THR A 42 -11.82 2.70 -14.99
N ILE A 43 -12.04 3.83 -14.32
CA ILE A 43 -12.78 4.98 -14.88
C ILE A 43 -12.12 5.45 -16.17
N SER A 44 -12.89 5.44 -17.27
CA SER A 44 -12.41 5.90 -18.57
C SER A 44 -12.39 7.43 -18.63
N PRO A 45 -11.40 8.04 -19.30
CA PRO A 45 -11.19 9.49 -19.23
C PRO A 45 -12.33 10.32 -19.83
N LYS A 46 -13.08 9.79 -20.81
CA LYS A 46 -14.26 10.41 -21.41
C LYS A 46 -15.16 9.32 -22.00
N VAL A 47 -16.46 9.37 -21.72
CA VAL A 47 -17.49 8.72 -22.53
C VAL A 47 -17.49 9.43 -23.88
N SER A 48 -16.62 9.02 -24.80
CA SER A 48 -16.76 9.48 -26.18
C SER A 48 -18.13 9.00 -26.66
N LYS A 49 -18.98 9.92 -27.13
CA LYS A 49 -20.29 9.65 -27.73
C LYS A 49 -20.17 8.90 -29.08
N GLY A 50 -19.19 8.01 -29.20
CA GLY A 50 -18.96 7.16 -30.36
C GLY A 50 -20.01 6.07 -30.44
N LYS A 51 -20.42 5.74 -31.68
CA LYS A 51 -21.43 4.72 -32.00
C LYS A 51 -21.16 3.43 -31.20
N LYS A 52 -22.06 3.12 -30.26
CA LYS A 52 -22.01 1.92 -29.43
C LYS A 52 -22.27 0.68 -30.30
N ASP A 53 -21.24 -0.07 -30.62
CA ASP A 53 -21.41 -1.47 -31.04
C ASP A 53 -21.91 -2.26 -29.84
N ALA A 54 -23.22 -2.54 -29.81
CA ALA A 54 -23.96 -3.08 -28.67
C ALA A 54 -23.52 -4.49 -28.17
N LYS A 55 -22.46 -5.07 -28.73
CA LYS A 55 -21.98 -6.43 -28.38
C LYS A 55 -20.70 -6.47 -27.56
N LYS A 56 -20.02 -5.34 -27.30
CA LYS A 56 -18.81 -5.33 -26.47
C LYS A 56 -19.13 -4.81 -25.06
N LEU A 57 -18.71 -5.57 -24.04
CA LEU A 57 -18.74 -5.14 -22.64
C LEU A 57 -18.12 -3.75 -22.51
N ALA A 58 -18.66 -2.93 -21.60
CA ALA A 58 -18.11 -1.63 -21.29
C ALA A 58 -16.60 -1.73 -21.00
N SER A 59 -15.81 -0.86 -21.62
CA SER A 59 -14.34 -0.93 -21.56
C SER A 59 -13.80 -0.87 -20.12
N SER A 60 -14.51 -0.22 -19.19
CA SER A 60 -14.14 -0.14 -17.77
C SER A 60 -14.28 -1.50 -17.06
N ALA A 61 -15.40 -2.21 -17.30
CA ALA A 61 -15.67 -3.52 -16.72
C ALA A 61 -14.64 -4.57 -17.19
N ALA A 62 -14.26 -4.52 -18.47
CA ALA A 62 -13.28 -5.43 -19.05
C ALA A 62 -11.88 -5.31 -18.41
N LEU A 63 -11.58 -4.19 -17.73
CA LEU A 63 -10.27 -3.94 -17.09
C LEU A 63 -10.22 -4.38 -15.63
N VAL A 64 -11.34 -4.74 -15.01
CA VAL A 64 -11.41 -5.13 -13.59
C VAL A 64 -10.48 -6.32 -13.27
N PRO A 65 -10.43 -7.42 -14.05
CA PRO A 65 -9.49 -8.52 -13.76
C PRO A 65 -8.03 -8.08 -13.79
N ARG A 66 -7.69 -7.14 -14.69
CA ARG A 66 -6.34 -6.58 -14.81
C ARG A 66 -6.01 -5.68 -13.62
N LEU A 67 -6.95 -4.82 -13.20
CA LEU A 67 -6.83 -3.99 -12.00
C LEU A 67 -6.51 -4.86 -10.77
N LEU A 68 -7.31 -5.91 -10.53
CA LEU A 68 -7.09 -6.82 -9.41
C LEU A 68 -5.72 -7.49 -9.49
N THR A 69 -5.29 -7.91 -10.69
CA THR A 69 -3.95 -8.47 -10.89
C THR A 69 -2.86 -7.50 -10.46
N VAL A 70 -2.95 -6.23 -10.83
CA VAL A 70 -1.98 -5.19 -10.44
C VAL A 70 -1.96 -5.01 -8.92
N VAL A 71 -3.14 -4.82 -8.31
CA VAL A 71 -3.30 -4.64 -6.87
C VAL A 71 -2.71 -5.82 -6.08
N GLU A 72 -3.01 -7.05 -6.49
CA GLU A 72 -2.49 -8.26 -5.82
C GLU A 72 -0.96 -8.40 -5.95
N ILE A 73 -0.40 -8.03 -7.11
CA ILE A 73 1.07 -8.01 -7.27
C ILE A 73 1.68 -6.96 -6.34
N VAL A 74 1.14 -5.73 -6.30
CA VAL A 74 1.63 -4.66 -5.40
C VAL A 74 1.61 -5.12 -3.94
N LYS A 75 0.49 -5.69 -3.45
CA LYS A 75 0.39 -6.18 -2.07
C LYS A 75 1.43 -7.27 -1.74
N ARG A 76 1.64 -8.23 -2.66
CA ARG A 76 2.62 -9.32 -2.46
C ARG A 76 4.06 -8.80 -2.46
N GLU A 77 4.40 -7.95 -3.42
CA GLU A 77 5.74 -7.39 -3.56
C GLU A 77 6.07 -6.46 -2.38
N TYR A 78 5.12 -5.65 -1.93
CA TYR A 78 5.29 -4.81 -0.75
C TYR A 78 5.60 -5.64 0.51
N LEU A 79 4.86 -6.72 0.77
CA LEU A 79 5.14 -7.63 1.88
C LEU A 79 6.49 -8.35 1.74
N ARG A 80 6.92 -8.63 0.51
CA ARG A 80 8.23 -9.23 0.23
C ARG A 80 9.35 -8.24 0.56
N ASP A 81 9.20 -6.98 0.15
CA ASP A 81 10.19 -5.93 0.40
C ASP A 81 10.31 -5.64 1.91
N LEU A 82 9.19 -5.63 2.65
CA LEU A 82 9.21 -5.54 4.11
C LEU A 82 9.99 -6.70 4.77
N ALA A 83 9.83 -7.92 4.25
CA ALA A 83 10.58 -9.08 4.74
C ALA A 83 12.08 -8.93 4.50
N THR A 84 12.47 -8.45 3.31
CA THR A 84 13.86 -8.21 2.94
C THR A 84 14.49 -7.12 3.81
N ARG A 85 13.76 -6.02 4.07
CA ARG A 85 14.19 -4.91 4.93
C ARG A 85 14.13 -5.22 6.43
N ARG A 86 13.63 -6.40 6.81
CA ARG A 86 13.41 -6.82 8.22
C ARG A 86 12.58 -5.82 9.02
N SER A 87 11.55 -5.23 8.39
CA SER A 87 10.66 -4.31 9.11
C SER A 87 10.00 -5.03 10.29
N PRO A 88 10.02 -4.45 11.51
CA PRO A 88 9.41 -5.06 12.68
C PRO A 88 7.89 -5.21 12.51
N ARG A 89 7.28 -4.32 11.71
CA ARG A 89 5.87 -4.36 11.37
C ARG A 89 5.72 -5.03 10.00
N MET A 90 5.65 -6.37 9.99
CA MET A 90 5.29 -7.19 8.83
C MET A 90 3.79 -7.08 8.47
N LYS A 91 3.27 -5.85 8.51
CA LYS A 91 1.88 -5.49 8.23
C LYS A 91 1.79 -5.07 6.75
N GLY A 92 0.82 -5.63 6.03
CA GLY A 92 0.57 -5.28 4.63
C GLY A 92 -0.09 -3.91 4.47
N LEU A 93 -0.68 -3.70 3.30
CA LEU A 93 -1.45 -2.49 2.97
C LEU A 93 -2.93 -2.66 3.36
N HIS A 94 -3.54 -1.59 3.84
CA HIS A 94 -4.98 -1.43 3.99
C HIS A 94 -5.60 -1.30 2.59
N GLN A 95 -6.77 -1.90 2.37
CA GLN A 95 -7.45 -1.88 1.08
C GLN A 95 -8.88 -1.40 1.24
N TYR A 96 -9.28 -0.46 0.38
CA TYR A 96 -10.64 0.08 0.30
C TYR A 96 -11.15 -0.13 -1.12
N ASN A 97 -12.25 -0.87 -1.26
CA ASN A 97 -12.85 -1.19 -2.56
C ASN A 97 -14.11 -0.38 -2.78
N GLU A 98 -14.20 0.23 -3.94
CA GLU A 98 -15.36 1.01 -4.36
C GLU A 98 -15.81 0.50 -5.74
N ILE A 99 -17.11 0.29 -5.86
CA ILE A 99 -17.77 -0.11 -7.10
C ILE A 99 -18.88 0.90 -7.32
N GLY A 100 -18.99 1.42 -8.55
CA GLY A 100 -20.02 2.37 -8.91
C GLY A 100 -20.28 2.39 -10.40
N THR A 101 -21.11 3.31 -10.83
CA THR A 101 -21.45 3.58 -12.23
C THR A 101 -20.97 4.97 -12.60
N LEU A 102 -20.44 5.15 -13.83
CA LEU A 102 -19.93 6.45 -14.27
C LEU A 102 -21.04 7.51 -14.28
N GLU A 103 -22.27 7.08 -14.57
CA GLU A 103 -23.45 7.93 -14.64
C GLU A 103 -23.72 8.62 -13.28
N ASP A 104 -23.65 7.90 -12.16
CA ASP A 104 -23.86 8.44 -10.81
C ASP A 104 -22.80 9.50 -10.42
N THR A 105 -21.56 9.36 -10.93
CA THR A 105 -20.49 10.32 -10.65
C THR A 105 -20.62 11.64 -11.41
N GLU A 106 -21.32 11.67 -12.54
CA GLU A 106 -21.54 12.90 -13.31
C GLU A 106 -22.67 13.73 -12.67
N ASP A 107 -23.76 13.07 -12.27
CA ASP A 107 -24.94 13.72 -11.68
C ASP A 107 -24.63 14.37 -10.32
N THR A 108 -23.76 13.76 -9.51
CA THR A 108 -23.39 14.29 -8.18
C THR A 108 -22.63 15.63 -8.24
N LYS A 109 -22.03 15.99 -9.38
CA LYS A 109 -21.31 17.28 -9.52
C LYS A 109 -22.21 18.47 -9.82
N GLU A 110 -23.43 18.24 -10.31
CA GLU A 110 -24.33 19.32 -10.71
C GLU A 110 -25.45 19.59 -9.70
N GLU A 111 -25.77 18.65 -8.80
CA GLU A 111 -26.95 18.76 -7.91
C GLU A 111 -26.68 19.29 -6.48
N LYS A 112 -25.54 19.95 -6.21
CA LYS A 112 -25.35 20.71 -4.95
C LYS A 112 -25.95 22.13 -5.00
N ALA A 113 -27.13 22.27 -5.59
CA ALA A 113 -27.96 23.47 -5.45
C ALA A 113 -29.06 23.20 -4.39
N GLU A 114 -29.42 24.22 -3.64
CA GLU A 114 -30.20 24.11 -2.40
C GLU A 114 -31.68 23.74 -2.66
N GLY A 115 -32.14 22.70 -1.96
CA GLY A 115 -33.48 22.13 -2.07
C GLY A 115 -34.63 23.14 -1.96
N GLY A 116 -35.15 23.55 -3.11
CA GLY A 116 -36.41 24.27 -3.26
C GLY A 116 -37.55 23.33 -3.63
N ALA A 117 -38.79 23.67 -3.27
CA ALA A 117 -40.00 22.92 -3.62
C ALA A 117 -40.20 22.73 -5.15
N ASP A 118 -39.49 23.50 -5.97
CA ASP A 118 -39.48 23.39 -7.42
C ASP A 118 -38.71 22.14 -7.92
N GLU A 119 -37.74 21.63 -7.15
CA GLU A 119 -36.95 20.44 -7.53
C GLU A 119 -37.78 19.16 -7.59
N GLU A 120 -38.74 19.01 -6.68
CA GLU A 120 -39.62 17.84 -6.64
C GLU A 120 -40.49 17.77 -7.90
N GLN A 121 -40.95 18.92 -8.39
CA GLN A 121 -41.74 19.00 -9.61
C GLN A 121 -40.88 18.72 -10.85
N GLU A 122 -39.64 19.21 -10.90
CA GLU A 122 -38.71 18.90 -11.99
C GLU A 122 -38.34 17.42 -12.01
N ARG A 123 -38.09 16.82 -10.84
CA ARG A 123 -37.83 15.39 -10.71
C ARG A 123 -39.01 14.55 -11.18
N ALA A 124 -40.23 14.91 -10.77
CA ALA A 124 -41.44 14.23 -11.21
C ALA A 124 -41.62 14.33 -12.73
N LYS A 125 -41.36 15.50 -13.34
CA LYS A 125 -41.39 15.69 -14.80
C LYS A 125 -40.34 14.83 -15.52
N LYS A 126 -39.09 14.78 -15.03
CA LYS A 126 -38.03 13.92 -15.60
C LYS A 126 -38.43 12.43 -15.54
N ILE A 127 -39.04 11.98 -14.45
CA ILE A 127 -39.52 10.60 -14.31
C ILE A 127 -40.64 10.32 -15.32
N VAL A 128 -41.64 11.19 -15.40
CA VAL A 128 -42.76 11.04 -16.34
C VAL A 128 -42.25 11.07 -17.78
N GLU A 129 -41.32 11.95 -18.13
CA GLU A 129 -40.68 11.99 -19.45
C GLU A 129 -39.93 10.69 -19.76
N ALA A 130 -39.14 10.18 -18.81
CA ALA A 130 -38.41 8.92 -18.98
C ALA A 130 -39.33 7.69 -19.13
N VAL A 131 -40.51 7.71 -18.50
CA VAL A 131 -41.47 6.58 -18.48
C VAL A 131 -42.54 6.68 -19.59
N SER A 132 -42.87 7.87 -20.08
CA SER A 132 -44.01 8.11 -20.99
C SER A 132 -43.75 7.76 -22.47
N GLY A 133 -42.49 7.51 -22.86
CA GLY A 133 -42.15 7.17 -24.24
C GLY A 133 -42.64 5.79 -24.68
N LYS A 134 -43.17 5.70 -25.92
CA LYS A 134 -43.52 4.41 -26.58
C LYS A 134 -42.31 3.46 -26.73
N ASN A 135 -41.10 4.02 -26.61
CA ASN A 135 -39.83 3.32 -26.47
C ASN A 135 -39.24 3.63 -25.08
N HIS A 136 -39.30 2.67 -24.16
CA HIS A 136 -38.63 2.79 -22.86
C HIS A 136 -37.14 3.08 -23.06
N VAL A 137 -36.63 4.16 -22.46
CA VAL A 137 -35.21 4.51 -22.54
C VAL A 137 -34.41 3.40 -21.85
N ARG A 138 -33.54 2.72 -22.60
CA ARG A 138 -32.60 1.75 -22.03
C ARG A 138 -31.51 2.51 -21.28
N GLN A 139 -31.63 2.57 -19.95
CA GLN A 139 -30.55 3.04 -19.09
C GLN A 139 -29.34 2.11 -19.27
N THR A 140 -28.26 2.65 -19.84
CA THR A 140 -26.98 1.95 -19.91
C THR A 140 -26.16 2.38 -18.72
N GLN A 141 -25.80 1.45 -17.85
CA GLN A 141 -24.89 1.69 -16.75
C GLN A 141 -23.49 1.23 -17.13
N THR A 142 -22.50 2.07 -16.86
CA THR A 142 -21.09 1.83 -17.15
C THR A 142 -20.36 1.60 -15.83
N PRO A 143 -20.24 0.33 -15.37
CA PRO A 143 -19.67 0.06 -14.07
C PRO A 143 -18.16 0.36 -14.06
N PHE A 144 -17.66 0.84 -12.92
CA PHE A 144 -16.25 1.01 -12.65
C PHE A 144 -15.89 0.39 -11.30
N MET A 145 -14.58 0.19 -11.11
CA MET A 145 -14.02 -0.20 -9.82
C MET A 145 -12.85 0.72 -9.50
N ARG A 146 -12.76 1.12 -8.22
CA ARG A 146 -11.63 1.82 -7.62
C ARG A 146 -11.14 1.03 -6.42
N VAL A 147 -9.83 0.86 -6.31
CA VAL A 147 -9.18 0.20 -5.17
C VAL A 147 -8.12 1.12 -4.63
N THR A 148 -8.30 1.57 -3.39
CA THR A 148 -7.34 2.42 -2.69
C THR A 148 -6.50 1.58 -1.75
N LEU A 149 -5.18 1.69 -1.87
CA LEU A 149 -4.20 1.06 -0.99
C LEU A 149 -3.52 2.11 -0.12
N SER A 150 -3.35 1.81 1.17
CA SER A 150 -2.75 2.73 2.14
C SER A 150 -1.93 1.96 3.19
N THR A 151 -0.92 2.62 3.77
CA THR A 151 -0.18 2.08 4.93
C THR A 151 -0.94 2.31 6.26
N CYS A 152 -1.88 3.26 6.27
CA CYS A 152 -2.70 3.68 7.40
C CYS A 152 -4.19 3.46 7.11
N GLU A 153 -5.00 3.43 8.18
CA GLU A 153 -6.47 3.34 8.06
C GLU A 153 -7.06 4.65 7.55
N LEU A 154 -8.11 4.56 6.72
CA LEU A 154 -8.81 5.68 6.09
C LEU A 154 -10.32 5.60 6.39
N PRO A 155 -10.77 5.97 7.60
CA PRO A 155 -12.18 5.84 8.01
C PRO A 155 -13.15 6.66 7.14
N HIS A 156 -12.69 7.75 6.53
CA HIS A 156 -13.51 8.56 5.63
C HIS A 156 -13.92 7.83 4.35
N LEU A 157 -13.14 6.85 3.88
CA LEU A 157 -13.52 6.03 2.73
C LEU A 157 -14.60 5.02 3.11
N GLU A 158 -14.53 4.43 4.31
CA GLU A 158 -15.59 3.57 4.83
C GLU A 158 -16.90 4.35 5.03
N ALA A 159 -16.81 5.56 5.58
CA ALA A 159 -17.95 6.47 5.70
C ALA A 159 -18.55 6.86 4.34
N ALA A 160 -17.73 6.89 3.28
CA ALA A 160 -18.17 7.09 1.91
C ALA A 160 -18.73 5.82 1.23
N GLY A 161 -18.82 4.69 1.96
CA GLY A 161 -19.38 3.44 1.46
C GLY A 161 -18.36 2.47 0.84
N ALA A 162 -17.06 2.73 0.96
CA ALA A 162 -16.04 1.79 0.48
C ALA A 162 -15.99 0.53 1.38
N THR A 163 -15.84 -0.64 0.76
CA THR A 163 -15.64 -1.90 1.49
C THR A 163 -14.19 -2.00 1.96
N TYR A 164 -13.98 -1.94 3.27
CA TYR A 164 -12.68 -2.10 3.89
C TYR A 164 -12.23 -3.56 3.97
N GLN A 165 -10.96 -3.80 3.65
CA GLN A 165 -10.29 -5.07 3.83
C GLN A 165 -8.98 -4.86 4.61
N PRO A 166 -8.81 -5.55 5.76
CA PRO A 166 -7.65 -5.36 6.62
C PRO A 166 -6.36 -5.89 5.98
N PRO A 167 -5.19 -5.36 6.39
CA PRO A 167 -3.91 -5.78 5.84
C PRO A 167 -3.57 -7.24 6.14
N THR A 168 -3.07 -7.94 5.12
CA THR A 168 -2.50 -9.27 5.31
C THR A 168 -1.23 -9.19 6.14
N THR A 169 -1.18 -9.89 7.27
CA THR A 169 0.04 -10.05 8.07
C THR A 169 0.76 -11.33 7.71
N ARG A 170 2.03 -11.25 7.30
CA ARG A 170 2.83 -12.46 7.06
C ARG A 170 3.51 -12.89 8.34
N LYS A 171 3.06 -14.01 8.93
CA LYS A 171 3.78 -14.67 10.03
C LYS A 171 5.00 -15.39 9.46
N LEU A 172 6.19 -15.16 10.03
CA LEU A 172 7.35 -16.01 9.75
C LEU A 172 7.00 -17.46 10.10
N SER A 173 7.32 -18.40 9.21
CA SER A 173 7.09 -19.83 9.45
C SER A 173 7.88 -20.28 10.68
N LYS A 174 7.40 -21.32 11.39
CA LYS A 174 8.10 -21.89 12.56
C LYS A 174 9.56 -22.24 12.24
N SER A 175 9.80 -22.81 11.06
CA SER A 175 11.15 -23.13 10.59
C SER A 175 12.00 -21.87 10.34
N ALA A 176 11.45 -20.83 9.69
CA ALA A 176 12.17 -19.59 9.48
C ALA A 176 12.53 -18.90 10.81
N LYS A 177 11.61 -18.90 11.78
CA LYS A 177 11.87 -18.40 13.15
C LYS A 177 12.96 -19.21 13.85
N ALA A 178 12.89 -20.54 13.80
CA ALA A 178 13.90 -21.41 14.41
C ALA A 178 15.30 -21.19 13.78
N ARG A 179 15.38 -21.04 12.46
CA ARG A 179 16.64 -20.74 11.76
C ARG A 179 17.17 -19.36 12.14
N ALA A 180 16.31 -18.35 12.22
CA ALA A 180 16.71 -17.01 12.64
C ALA A 180 17.20 -16.98 14.10
N ALA A 181 16.51 -17.69 15.00
CA ALA A 181 16.93 -17.82 16.40
C ALA A 181 18.26 -18.59 16.54
N LYS A 182 18.45 -19.65 15.75
CA LYS A 182 19.73 -20.40 15.73
C LYS A 182 20.89 -19.54 15.22
N ARG A 183 20.66 -18.68 14.21
CA ARG A 183 21.68 -17.73 13.72
C ARG A 183 22.05 -16.71 14.77
N ARG A 184 21.06 -16.09 15.42
CA ARG A 184 21.29 -15.14 16.53
C ARG A 184 22.09 -15.76 17.68
N ARG A 185 21.75 -16.98 18.11
CA ARG A 185 22.51 -17.68 19.16
C ARG A 185 23.95 -17.99 18.78
N ARG A 186 24.24 -18.18 17.49
CA ARG A 186 25.60 -18.41 17.00
C ARG A 186 26.39 -17.10 16.97
N GLU A 187 25.79 -16.03 16.47
CA GLU A 187 26.36 -14.69 16.45
C GLU A 187 26.66 -14.19 17.88
N GLU A 188 25.70 -14.33 18.82
CA GLU A 188 25.88 -14.00 20.23
C GLU A 188 26.98 -14.82 20.92
N GLY A 189 27.11 -16.11 20.57
CA GLY A 189 28.15 -16.98 21.11
C GLY A 189 29.55 -16.66 20.56
N GLU A 190 29.64 -16.22 19.31
CA GLU A 190 30.89 -15.82 18.65
C GLU A 190 31.38 -14.48 19.22
N GLU A 191 30.49 -13.51 19.41
CA GLU A 191 30.82 -12.24 20.10
C GLU A 191 31.27 -12.45 21.57
N ALA A 192 30.66 -13.40 22.28
CA ALA A 192 31.06 -13.74 23.65
C ALA A 192 32.45 -14.39 23.70
N ALA A 193 32.79 -15.22 22.72
CA ALA A 193 34.10 -15.86 22.62
C ALA A 193 35.22 -14.84 22.32
N GLU A 194 34.96 -13.88 21.41
CA GLU A 194 35.93 -12.81 21.09
C GLU A 194 36.19 -11.86 22.28
N ARG A 195 35.18 -11.57 23.11
CA ARG A 195 35.41 -10.77 24.34
C ARG A 195 36.26 -11.51 25.37
N GLY A 196 36.05 -12.81 25.53
CA GLY A 196 36.83 -13.61 26.48
C GLY A 196 38.32 -13.69 26.13
N THR A 197 38.66 -13.75 24.84
CA THR A 197 40.08 -13.76 24.40
C THR A 197 40.75 -12.39 24.51
N ALA A 198 40.01 -11.29 24.30
CA ALA A 198 40.55 -9.94 24.46
C ALA A 198 40.88 -9.61 25.94
N GLU A 199 40.03 -10.04 26.88
CA GLU A 199 40.21 -9.76 28.32
C GLU A 199 41.37 -10.58 28.92
N GLN A 200 41.61 -11.80 28.44
CA GLN A 200 42.78 -12.60 28.83
C GLN A 200 44.11 -12.04 28.32
N ALA A 201 44.14 -11.36 27.18
CA ALA A 201 45.37 -10.78 26.63
C ALA A 201 45.84 -9.51 27.36
N GLN A 202 44.94 -8.80 28.05
CA GLN A 202 45.30 -7.60 28.83
C GLN A 202 45.78 -7.93 30.25
N GLY A 203 45.42 -9.08 30.82
CA GLY A 203 45.87 -9.49 32.15
C GLY A 203 47.29 -10.05 32.23
N SER A 204 47.92 -10.43 31.10
CA SER A 204 49.25 -11.07 31.08
C SER A 204 50.42 -10.12 30.84
N ALA A 205 50.17 -8.83 30.60
CA ALA A 205 51.23 -7.85 30.33
C ALA A 205 51.76 -7.14 31.59
N ASP A 206 51.02 -7.17 32.71
CA ASP A 206 51.36 -6.40 33.92
C ASP A 206 52.15 -7.19 34.98
N SER A 207 52.48 -8.46 34.75
CA SER A 207 53.12 -9.32 35.75
C SER A 207 54.59 -9.68 35.47
N ASN A 208 55.31 -8.94 34.61
CA ASN A 208 56.70 -9.28 34.24
C ASN A 208 57.71 -8.12 34.36
N ALA A 209 57.47 -7.17 35.27
CA ALA A 209 58.30 -5.97 35.43
C ALA A 209 58.87 -5.74 36.85
N GLU A 210 58.89 -6.76 37.72
CA GLU A 210 59.63 -6.70 39.00
C GLU A 210 60.67 -7.81 39.06
N GLU A 211 61.86 -7.47 39.60
CA GLU A 211 63.04 -8.31 39.86
C GLU A 211 64.15 -8.36 38.79
N HIS A 212 64.90 -7.27 38.61
CA HIS A 212 66.38 -7.37 38.49
C HIS A 212 67.11 -6.04 38.73
N GLU A 213 67.25 -5.62 40.00
CA GLU A 213 68.29 -4.65 40.39
C GLU A 213 68.93 -5.09 41.71
N ASP A 214 69.97 -5.90 41.63
CA ASP A 214 70.97 -5.93 42.70
C ASP A 214 72.30 -6.43 42.17
N GLY A 215 73.32 -5.56 42.22
CA GLY A 215 74.71 -5.95 42.11
C GLY A 215 75.52 -5.19 41.09
N ASP A 216 76.01 -4.01 41.46
CA ASP A 216 77.44 -3.72 41.26
C ASP A 216 77.92 -2.61 42.22
N ARG A 217 78.67 -3.00 43.24
CA ARG A 217 79.41 -2.07 44.11
C ARG A 217 80.83 -2.59 44.24
N MET A 218 81.60 -2.44 43.16
CA MET A 218 83.04 -2.64 43.19
C MET A 218 83.76 -1.49 43.92
N VAL A 219 84.78 -1.96 44.62
CA VAL A 219 85.72 -1.29 45.52
C VAL A 219 86.77 -0.54 44.69
N GLU A 220 87.07 0.70 45.04
CA GLU A 220 88.37 1.30 44.72
C GLU A 220 88.97 2.02 45.94
N SER A 221 90.29 2.02 45.93
CA SER A 221 91.24 2.04 47.05
C SER A 221 91.59 3.44 47.56
#